data_AF-A0A7S2WEI8-F1
#
_entry.id   AF-A0A7S2WEI8-F1
#
_cell.length_a   1.000
_cell.length_b   1.000
_cell.length_c   1.000
_cell.angle_alpha   90.00
_cell.angle_beta   90.00
_cell.angle_gamma   90.00
#
_symmetry.space_group_name_H-M   'P 1'
#
loop_
_entity.id
_entity.type
_entity.pdbx_description
1 polymer ?
#
loop_
_entity_poly.entity_id
_entity_poly.type
_entity_poly.pdbx_seq_one_letter_code
_entity_poly.pdbx_strand_id
1 'polypeptide(L)'
;KTFICINFGCPQVGNKEWFSWSNSLSPNVKIWRYVNQHDIVPRLPLGFLHSGHTLQMDADDIKAYFLHYGNSSLGYAGVPFGWKTYSLIESPMGTLQHSLTQYMKYFNDTTQTKENYFVDKFMKVNNNTVLDDKVLKVFENEVRNVFLKT
;
A
#
# COMPACT_ATOMS: atom_id res chain seq x y z
N LYS A 1 18.42 1.16 -18.66
CA LYS A 1 17.12 0.50 -18.96
C LYS A 1 16.27 0.55 -17.70
N THR A 2 15.01 0.97 -17.81
CA THR A 2 14.08 1.01 -16.67
C THR A 2 13.15 -0.19 -16.72
N PHE A 3 12.92 -0.84 -15.58
CA PHE A 3 11.98 -1.94 -15.42
C PHE A 3 10.78 -1.47 -14.61
N ILE A 4 9.58 -1.84 -15.04
CA ILE A 4 8.33 -1.52 -14.34
C ILE A 4 7.69 -2.84 -13.89
N CYS A 5 7.45 -2.96 -12.59
CA CYS A 5 6.72 -4.06 -11.99
C CYS A 5 5.35 -3.54 -11.55
N ILE A 6 4.28 -4.17 -12.05
CA ILE A 6 2.90 -3.82 -11.74
C ILE A 6 2.24 -5.03 -11.09
N ASN A 7 1.70 -4.84 -9.90
CA ASN A 7 1.09 -5.90 -9.11
C ASN A 7 -0.31 -5.50 -8.67
N PHE A 8 -1.24 -6.46 -8.64
CA PHE A 8 -2.60 -6.29 -8.14
C PHE A 8 -2.80 -7.16 -6.90
N GLY A 9 -3.31 -6.58 -5.82
CA GLY A 9 -3.62 -7.35 -4.60
C GLY A 9 -2.42 -8.04 -3.95
N CYS A 10 -1.19 -7.62 -4.27
CA CYS A 10 0.01 -8.33 -3.82
C CYS A 10 0.17 -8.26 -2.29
N PRO A 11 0.44 -9.41 -1.63
CA PRO A 11 0.70 -9.47 -0.20
C PRO A 11 1.96 -8.70 0.17
N GLN A 12 2.22 -8.56 1.47
CA GLN A 12 3.47 -7.99 1.98
C GLN A 12 4.60 -8.99 1.69
N VAL A 13 5.63 -8.55 0.96
CA VAL A 13 6.75 -9.40 0.55
C VAL A 13 8.03 -8.78 1.05
N GLY A 14 8.66 -9.44 2.01
CA GLY A 14 9.97 -9.09 2.57
C GLY A 14 9.94 -8.35 3.91
N ASN A 15 11.12 -8.31 4.51
CA ASN A 15 11.46 -7.62 5.75
C ASN A 15 11.97 -6.19 5.46
N LYS A 16 12.53 -5.53 6.49
CA LYS A 16 13.08 -4.16 6.40
C LYS A 16 14.24 -4.06 5.40
N GLU A 17 15.06 -5.10 5.30
CA GLU A 17 16.19 -5.20 4.39
C GLU A 17 15.72 -5.26 2.95
N TRP A 18 14.75 -6.14 2.64
CA TRP A 18 14.14 -6.22 1.32
C TRP A 18 13.45 -4.91 0.91
N PHE A 19 12.69 -4.30 1.82
CA PHE A 19 12.05 -3.02 1.61
C PHE A 19 13.05 -1.93 1.23
N SER A 20 14.14 -1.82 1.99
CA SER A 20 15.15 -0.77 1.80
C SER A 20 15.91 -0.98 0.48
N TRP A 21 16.35 -2.21 0.22
CA TRP A 21 17.08 -2.56 -0.99
C TRP A 21 16.21 -2.34 -2.25
N SER A 22 15.00 -2.89 -2.29
CA SER A 22 14.15 -2.81 -3.49
C SER A 22 13.76 -1.37 -3.84
N ASN A 23 13.49 -0.52 -2.84
CA ASN A 23 13.20 0.89 -3.08
C ASN A 23 14.45 1.71 -3.48
N SER A 24 15.65 1.30 -3.06
CA SER A 24 16.91 1.94 -3.48
C SER A 24 17.25 1.75 -4.96
N LEU A 25 16.59 0.81 -5.64
CA LEU A 25 16.77 0.57 -7.08
C LEU A 25 16.11 1.64 -7.97
N SER A 26 15.35 2.57 -7.38
CA SER A 26 14.82 3.74 -8.10
C SER A 26 15.98 4.64 -8.58
N PRO A 27 15.98 5.13 -9.83
CA PRO A 27 14.86 5.14 -10.79
C PRO A 27 14.82 3.94 -11.76
N ASN A 28 15.78 3.02 -11.68
CA ASN A 28 15.96 1.92 -12.62
C ASN A 28 14.88 0.85 -12.49
N VAL A 29 14.30 0.68 -11.30
CA VAL A 29 13.17 -0.21 -11.03
C VAL A 29 12.03 0.60 -10.42
N LYS A 30 10.85 0.53 -11.04
CA LYS A 30 9.61 1.14 -10.54
C LYS A 30 8.62 0.06 -10.18
N ILE A 31 8.20 0.02 -8.91
CA ILE A 31 7.21 -0.94 -8.41
C ILE A 31 5.92 -0.19 -8.13
N TRP A 32 4.83 -0.64 -8.74
CA TRP A 32 3.49 -0.10 -8.56
C TRP A 32 2.53 -1.18 -8.10
N ARG A 33 1.89 -0.95 -6.95
CA ARG A 33 0.97 -1.88 -6.34
C ARG A 33 -0.43 -1.31 -6.34
N TYR A 34 -1.30 -1.94 -7.10
CA TYR A 34 -2.73 -1.66 -7.13
C TYR A 34 -3.40 -2.46 -6.02
N VAL A 35 -4.12 -1.76 -5.14
CA VAL A 35 -4.73 -2.35 -3.96
C VAL A 35 -6.17 -1.90 -3.84
N ASN A 36 -7.10 -2.84 -3.88
CA ASN A 36 -8.50 -2.60 -3.55
C ASN A 36 -8.63 -2.37 -2.03
N GLN A 37 -9.39 -1.37 -1.61
CA GLN A 37 -9.58 -0.96 -0.21
C GLN A 37 -9.99 -2.13 0.68
N HIS A 38 -10.88 -3.00 0.19
CA HIS A 38 -11.44 -4.11 0.94
C HIS A 38 -10.69 -5.43 0.75
N ASP A 39 -9.66 -5.49 -0.12
CA ASP A 39 -8.91 -6.73 -0.36
C ASP A 39 -8.06 -7.14 0.85
N ILE A 40 -8.24 -8.32 1.39
CA ILE A 40 -7.48 -8.76 2.57
C ILE A 40 -6.02 -9.12 2.27
N VAL A 41 -5.69 -9.55 1.04
CA VAL A 41 -4.38 -10.15 0.71
C VAL A 41 -3.23 -9.15 0.87
N PRO A 42 -3.32 -7.89 0.40
CA PRO A 42 -2.29 -6.89 0.66
C PRO A 42 -2.04 -6.60 2.14
N ARG A 43 -2.93 -6.99 3.05
CA ARG A 43 -2.79 -6.69 4.48
C ARG A 43 -2.06 -7.81 5.23
N LEU A 44 -1.73 -8.88 4.53
CA LEU A 44 -1.07 -10.07 5.03
C LEU A 44 0.20 -10.39 4.22
N PRO A 45 1.09 -11.23 4.76
CA PRO A 45 1.18 -11.62 6.17
C PRO A 45 1.57 -10.43 7.08
N LEU A 46 1.23 -10.53 8.37
CA LEU A 46 1.69 -9.56 9.38
C LEU A 46 3.20 -9.72 9.62
N GLY A 47 3.89 -8.63 9.97
CA GLY A 47 5.35 -8.65 10.18
C GLY A 47 6.19 -8.51 8.91
N PHE A 48 5.57 -8.28 7.75
CA PHE A 48 6.26 -8.01 6.49
C PHE A 48 6.01 -6.56 6.05
N LEU A 49 6.71 -6.10 5.01
CA LEU A 49 6.60 -4.74 4.49
C LEU A 49 6.30 -4.74 2.99
N HIS A 50 5.59 -3.70 2.55
CA HIS A 50 5.38 -3.43 1.13
C HIS A 50 6.49 -2.57 0.55
N SER A 51 6.87 -2.86 -0.68
CA SER A 51 7.84 -2.06 -1.45
C SER A 51 7.16 -1.38 -2.64
N GLY A 52 7.69 -0.25 -3.09
CA GLY A 52 7.14 0.52 -4.19
C GLY A 52 5.93 1.40 -3.84
N HIS A 53 5.41 2.08 -4.85
CA HIS A 53 4.25 2.96 -4.73
C HIS A 53 2.96 2.14 -4.58
N THR A 54 1.97 2.70 -3.89
CA THR A 54 0.65 2.08 -3.74
C THR A 54 -0.41 2.95 -4.38
N LEU A 55 -1.20 2.40 -5.32
CA LEU A 55 -2.48 2.96 -5.72
C LEU A 55 -3.57 2.22 -4.97
N GLN A 56 -4.20 2.92 -4.04
CA GLN A 56 -5.35 2.41 -3.30
C GLN A 56 -6.62 2.83 -4.02
N MET A 57 -7.40 1.85 -4.45
CA MET A 57 -8.69 2.04 -5.10
C MET A 57 -9.80 1.78 -4.10
N ASP A 58 -10.73 2.71 -4.02
CA ASP A 58 -11.95 2.65 -3.23
C ASP A 58 -13.14 3.02 -4.12
N ALA A 59 -14.36 2.71 -3.70
CA ALA A 59 -15.57 2.86 -4.51
C ALA A 59 -15.73 4.25 -5.13
N ASP A 60 -15.23 5.30 -4.45
CA ASP A 60 -15.40 6.70 -4.84
C ASP A 60 -14.11 7.42 -5.30
N ASP A 61 -12.92 6.84 -5.10
CA ASP A 61 -11.64 7.54 -5.29
C ASP A 61 -10.43 6.59 -5.45
N ILE A 62 -9.38 7.07 -6.13
CA ILE A 62 -8.09 6.40 -6.23
C ILE A 62 -7.00 7.30 -5.65
N LYS A 63 -6.20 6.77 -4.73
CA LYS A 63 -5.12 7.52 -4.05
C LYS A 63 -3.76 6.89 -4.29
N ALA A 64 -2.78 7.69 -4.70
CA ALA A 64 -1.40 7.24 -4.84
C ALA A 64 -0.55 7.61 -3.61
N TYR A 65 0.08 6.63 -3.00
CA TYR A 65 0.98 6.78 -1.87
C TYR A 65 2.43 6.47 -2.28
N PHE A 66 3.34 7.33 -1.84
CA PHE A 66 4.75 7.24 -2.19
C PHE A 66 5.44 6.13 -1.38
N LEU A 67 6.13 5.19 -2.03
CA LEU A 67 6.86 4.07 -1.40
C LEU A 67 6.07 3.31 -0.30
N HIS A 68 4.75 3.26 -0.43
CA HIS A 68 3.77 2.73 0.52
C HIS A 68 3.73 3.43 1.88
N TYR A 69 4.87 3.68 2.51
CA TYR A 69 5.02 4.29 3.84
C TYR A 69 5.34 5.79 3.80
N GLY A 70 5.37 6.41 2.62
CA GLY A 70 5.62 7.84 2.48
C GLY A 70 7.09 8.22 2.50
N ASN A 71 7.31 9.52 2.42
CA ASN A 71 8.60 10.17 2.66
C ASN A 71 8.31 11.62 3.08
N SER A 72 8.23 11.84 4.39
CA SER A 72 7.96 13.17 4.98
C SER A 72 8.98 14.23 4.59
N SER A 73 10.25 13.88 4.40
CA SER A 73 11.29 14.83 3.95
C SER A 73 11.03 15.37 2.54
N LEU A 74 10.31 14.61 1.71
CA LEU A 74 9.86 15.01 0.38
C LEU A 74 8.41 15.51 0.37
N GLY A 75 7.75 15.57 1.53
CA GLY A 75 6.36 16.00 1.67
C GLY A 75 5.31 14.97 1.20
N TYR A 76 5.68 13.70 0.99
CA TYR A 76 4.76 12.66 0.54
C TYR A 76 4.27 11.77 1.68
N ALA A 77 2.96 11.49 1.70
CA ALA A 77 2.33 10.64 2.70
C ALA A 77 2.40 9.15 2.34
N GLY A 78 2.47 8.31 3.38
CA GLY A 78 2.20 6.87 3.29
C GLY A 78 0.71 6.55 3.37
N VAL A 79 0.38 5.27 3.23
CA VAL A 79 -0.98 4.76 3.47
C VAL A 79 -1.44 5.11 4.90
N PRO A 80 -2.75 5.33 5.12
CA PRO A 80 -3.26 5.81 6.41
C PRO A 80 -3.02 4.82 7.57
N PHE A 81 -3.05 5.33 8.80
CA PHE A 81 -3.00 4.48 9.99
C PHE A 81 -4.19 3.51 10.03
N GLY A 82 -3.98 2.30 10.55
CA GLY A 82 -5.00 1.26 10.58
C GLY A 82 -5.26 0.59 9.22
N TRP A 83 -4.54 0.97 8.15
CA TRP A 83 -4.71 0.36 6.82
C TRP A 83 -4.60 -1.17 6.81
N LYS A 84 -3.75 -1.73 7.69
CA LYS A 84 -3.60 -3.18 7.86
C LYS A 84 -4.82 -3.85 8.51
N THR A 85 -5.56 -3.13 9.35
CA THR A 85 -6.66 -3.69 10.15
C THR A 85 -8.02 -3.58 9.48
N TYR A 86 -8.22 -2.61 8.57
CA TYR A 86 -9.51 -2.37 7.92
C TYR A 86 -10.10 -3.63 7.25
N SER A 87 -9.31 -4.35 6.46
CA SER A 87 -9.81 -5.54 5.73
C SER A 87 -9.81 -6.83 6.56
N LEU A 88 -9.11 -6.87 7.69
CA LEU A 88 -9.09 -8.05 8.58
C LEU A 88 -10.44 -8.21 9.30
N ILE A 89 -11.10 -7.10 9.59
CA ILE A 89 -12.43 -7.06 10.20
C ILE A 89 -13.51 -7.49 9.19
N GLU A 90 -13.26 -7.30 7.89
CA GLU A 90 -14.20 -7.58 6.80
C GLU A 90 -14.09 -9.02 6.25
N SER A 91 -13.36 -9.92 6.92
CA SER A 91 -13.35 -11.34 6.54
C SER A 91 -14.73 -11.98 6.77
N PRO A 92 -15.31 -12.76 5.83
CA PRO A 92 -14.72 -13.34 4.61
C PRO A 92 -14.87 -12.48 3.33
N MET A 93 -15.59 -11.36 3.40
CA MET A 93 -15.86 -10.50 2.24
C MET A 93 -14.57 -9.97 1.62
N GLY A 94 -13.55 -9.66 2.43
CA GLY A 94 -12.27 -9.15 1.93
C GLY A 94 -11.49 -10.12 1.02
N THR A 95 -11.70 -11.43 1.14
CA THR A 95 -11.10 -12.41 0.21
C THR A 95 -11.78 -12.36 -1.16
N LEU A 96 -13.09 -12.14 -1.21
CA LEU A 96 -13.83 -11.98 -2.48
C LEU A 96 -13.38 -10.71 -3.23
N GLN A 97 -12.95 -9.70 -2.47
CA GLN A 97 -12.43 -8.44 -2.99
C GLN A 97 -11.02 -8.56 -3.63
N HIS A 98 -10.34 -9.69 -3.43
CA HIS A 98 -9.05 -10.00 -4.04
C HIS A 98 -9.16 -10.44 -5.52
N SER A 99 -10.36 -10.75 -6.00
CA SER A 99 -10.52 -11.18 -7.40
C SER A 99 -10.14 -10.06 -8.37
N LEU A 100 -9.40 -10.41 -9.43
CA LEU A 100 -9.01 -9.47 -10.49
C LEU A 100 -10.23 -8.75 -11.10
N THR A 101 -11.40 -9.38 -11.12
CA THR A 101 -12.64 -8.74 -11.62
C THR A 101 -13.02 -7.51 -10.80
N GLN A 102 -12.74 -7.48 -9.49
CA GLN A 102 -12.99 -6.32 -8.64
C GLN A 102 -12.03 -5.17 -8.96
N TYR A 103 -10.78 -5.48 -9.26
CA TYR A 103 -9.80 -4.51 -9.75
C TYR A 103 -10.23 -3.93 -11.11
N MET A 104 -10.71 -4.78 -12.01
CA MET A 104 -11.14 -4.36 -13.34
C MET A 104 -12.37 -3.44 -13.33
N LYS A 105 -13.19 -3.45 -12.28
CA LYS A 105 -14.30 -2.50 -12.15
C LYS A 105 -13.80 -1.05 -12.16
N TYR A 106 -12.66 -0.76 -11.53
CA TYR A 106 -12.08 0.58 -11.51
C TYR A 106 -11.58 1.05 -12.88
N PHE A 107 -11.21 0.13 -13.77
CA PHE A 107 -10.73 0.46 -15.12
C PHE A 107 -11.83 0.48 -16.19
N ASN A 108 -12.87 -0.32 -15.99
CA ASN A 108 -13.96 -0.49 -16.95
C ASN A 108 -15.16 0.41 -16.67
N ASP A 109 -15.17 1.15 -15.55
CA ASP A 109 -16.24 2.10 -15.27
C ASP A 109 -16.11 3.33 -16.20
N THR A 110 -16.81 3.25 -17.34
CA THR A 110 -16.88 4.31 -18.35
C THR A 110 -17.89 5.40 -18.00
N THR A 111 -18.66 5.24 -16.91
CA THR A 111 -19.68 6.21 -16.49
C THR A 111 -19.09 7.38 -15.71
N GLN A 112 -17.84 7.26 -15.28
CA GLN A 112 -17.21 8.17 -14.34
C GLN A 112 -16.44 9.29 -15.04
N THR A 113 -17.16 10.37 -15.31
CA THR A 113 -16.67 11.68 -15.75
C THR A 113 -15.94 12.49 -14.66
N LYS A 114 -15.52 11.87 -13.54
CA LYS A 114 -14.92 12.55 -12.40
C LYS A 114 -13.39 12.55 -12.46
N GLU A 115 -12.81 13.70 -12.15
CA GLU A 115 -11.37 13.98 -11.95
C GLU A 115 -10.65 13.06 -10.93
N ASN A 116 -11.35 12.10 -10.32
CA ASN A 116 -10.91 11.32 -9.16
C ASN A 116 -10.32 9.93 -9.50
N TYR A 117 -10.36 9.50 -10.76
CA TYR A 117 -9.85 8.17 -11.16
C TYR A 117 -8.45 8.21 -11.79
N PHE A 118 -8.07 9.35 -12.35
CA PHE A 118 -6.72 9.56 -12.84
C PHE A 118 -5.86 10.17 -11.74
N VAL A 119 -4.93 9.38 -11.21
CA VAL A 119 -4.02 9.86 -10.18
C VAL A 119 -2.71 10.32 -10.82
N ASP A 120 -2.50 11.63 -10.82
CA ASP A 120 -1.31 12.28 -11.37
C ASP A 120 -0.32 12.74 -10.30
N LYS A 121 -0.72 12.68 -9.03
CA LYS A 121 0.04 13.16 -7.88
C LYS A 121 -0.04 12.21 -6.70
N PHE A 122 1.07 12.13 -5.97
CA PHE A 122 1.09 11.44 -4.69
C PHE A 122 0.37 12.27 -3.62
N MET A 123 -0.25 11.57 -2.67
CA MET A 123 -0.77 12.15 -1.44
C MET A 123 0.34 12.91 -0.72
N LYS A 124 0.05 14.14 -0.30
CA LYS A 124 0.97 14.96 0.50
C LYS A 124 0.74 14.73 1.99
N VAL A 125 1.79 14.89 2.79
CA VAL A 125 1.66 14.91 4.24
C VAL A 125 0.77 16.08 4.63
N ASN A 126 -0.32 15.79 5.34
CA ASN A 126 -1.10 16.76 6.08
C ASN A 126 -0.85 16.55 7.60
N ASN A 127 -1.19 17.54 8.43
CA ASN A 127 -0.99 17.46 9.89
C ASN A 127 -1.69 16.26 10.56
N ASN A 128 -2.59 15.56 9.86
CA ASN A 128 -3.31 14.38 10.33
C ASN A 128 -2.69 13.04 9.87
N THR A 129 -1.73 13.05 8.93
CA THR A 129 -1.07 11.85 8.39
C THR A 129 0.32 11.57 8.97
N VAL A 130 0.78 12.39 9.92
CA VAL A 130 2.12 12.28 10.52
C VAL A 130 2.20 11.09 11.47
N LEU A 131 2.46 9.89 10.93
CA LEU A 131 2.74 8.69 11.72
C LEU A 131 3.93 7.87 11.19
N ASP A 132 4.74 8.40 10.27
CA ASP A 132 5.87 7.70 9.63
C ASP A 132 6.84 7.06 10.63
N ASP A 133 7.24 7.77 11.68
CA ASP A 133 8.21 7.23 12.66
C ASP A 133 7.59 6.29 13.70
N LYS A 134 6.28 6.41 13.96
CA LYS A 134 5.62 5.57 14.97
C LYS A 134 5.26 4.21 14.41
N VAL A 135 4.89 4.11 13.13
CA VAL A 135 4.54 2.82 12.50
C VAL A 135 5.76 1.92 12.36
N LEU A 136 6.92 2.44 11.97
CA LEU A 136 8.18 1.69 11.96
C LEU A 136 8.61 1.25 13.38
N LYS A 137 8.47 2.13 14.39
CA LYS A 137 8.77 1.78 15.79
C LYS A 137 7.80 0.76 16.38
N VAL A 138 6.51 0.82 16.02
CA VAL A 138 5.51 -0.18 16.42
C VAL A 138 5.80 -1.52 15.74
N PHE A 139 6.17 -1.52 14.45
CA PHE A 139 6.63 -2.71 13.75
C PHE A 139 7.86 -3.33 14.41
N GLU A 140 8.86 -2.52 14.77
CA GLU A 140 10.04 -2.98 15.51
C GLU A 140 9.65 -3.61 16.86
N ASN A 141 8.67 -3.05 17.58
CA ASN A 141 8.21 -3.61 18.85
C ASN A 141 7.36 -4.88 18.69
N GLU A 142 6.47 -4.96 17.71
CA GLU A 142 5.61 -6.12 17.47
C GLU A 142 6.41 -7.31 16.93
N VAL A 143 7.30 -7.09 15.95
CA VAL A 143 8.20 -8.14 15.45
C VAL A 143 9.10 -8.67 16.56
N ARG A 144 9.65 -7.79 17.39
CA ARG A 144 10.52 -8.17 18.51
C ARG A 144 9.77 -9.00 19.57
N ASN A 145 8.51 -8.69 19.84
CA ASN A 145 7.69 -9.45 20.80
C ASN A 145 7.23 -10.81 20.28
N VAL A 146 7.04 -10.96 18.96
CA VAL A 146 6.63 -12.23 18.34
C VAL A 146 7.81 -13.17 18.12
N PHE A 147 8.99 -12.65 17.71
CA PHE A 147 10.14 -13.48 17.34
C PHE A 147 11.18 -13.68 18.45
N LEU A 148 11.21 -12.88 19.52
CA LEU A 148 12.10 -13.12 20.68
C LEU A 148 11.45 -13.92 21.82
N LYS A 149 10.20 -14.38 21.64
CA LYS A 149 9.49 -15.24 22.61
C LYS A 149 9.38 -16.70 22.17
N THR A 150 10.02 -17.07 21.06
CA THR A 150 10.22 -18.44 20.58
C THR A 150 11.69 -18.80 20.68
#